data_AF-A0A0Q8UQW9-F1
#
_entry.id   AF-A0A0Q8UQW9-F1
#
_cell.length_a   1.000
_cell.length_b   1.000
_cell.length_c   1.000
_cell.angle_alpha   90.00
_cell.angle_beta   90.00
_cell.angle_gamma   90.00
#
_symmetry.space_group_name_H-M   'P 1'
#
loop_
_entity.id
_entity.type
_entity.pdbx_description
1 polymer ?
#
loop_
_entity_poly.entity_id
_entity_poly.type
_entity_poly.pdbx_seq_one_letter_code
_entity_poly.pdbx_strand_id
1 'polypeptide(L)' 'MTRTTTFHARLLRRNAPPQTVTVRAASDAPPRTLRRPAGGGGQLTFDVFALVDADGWPDEATYSFVESVQRAAADADV' A
#
# COMPACT_ATOMS: atom_id res chain seq x y z
N MET A 1 13.36 -9.38 17.41
CA MET A 1 13.31 -7.95 17.08
C MET A 1 13.04 -7.84 15.59
N THR A 2 11.87 -7.35 15.18
CA THR A 2 11.58 -7.08 13.76
C THR A 2 12.30 -5.81 13.34
N ARG A 3 13.09 -5.87 12.27
CA ARG A 3 13.78 -4.69 11.73
C ARG A 3 12.78 -3.79 11.01
N THR A 4 12.85 -2.49 11.27
CA THR A 4 12.13 -1.51 10.46
C THR A 4 12.89 -1.26 9.17
N THR A 5 12.31 -1.65 8.04
CA THR A 5 12.86 -1.50 6.70
C THR A 5 12.14 -0.36 5.99
N THR A 6 12.90 0.56 5.41
CA THR A 6 12.37 1.59 4.52
C THR A 6 12.67 1.18 3.10
N PHE A 7 11.65 1.10 2.24
CA PHE A 7 11.80 0.63 0.87
C PHE A 7 10.91 1.42 -0.10
N HIS A 8 11.19 1.30 -1.39
CA HIS A 8 10.41 1.88 -2.47
C HIS A 8 9.35 0.88 -2.96
N ALA A 9 8.07 1.20 -2.78
CA ALA A 9 6.98 0.41 -3.32
C ALA A 9 6.56 0.98 -4.68
N ARG A 10 6.75 0.19 -5.75
CA ARG A 10 6.29 0.52 -7.10
C ARG A 10 4.86 0.01 -7.28
N LEU A 11 3.91 0.93 -7.35
CA LEU A 11 2.48 0.66 -7.44
C LEU A 11 2.02 0.70 -8.91
N LEU A 12 1.48 -0.41 -9.38
CA LEU A 12 0.97 -0.59 -10.73
C LEU A 12 -0.56 -0.52 -10.75
N ARG A 13 -1.10 0.10 -11.79
CA ARG A 13 -2.53 0.19 -12.10
C ARG A 13 -2.74 0.01 -13.59
N ARG A 14 -3.82 -0.67 -13.98
CA ARG A 14 -4.11 -0.97 -15.39
C ARG A 14 -4.21 0.28 -16.27
N ASN A 15 -4.81 1.36 -15.75
CA ASN A 15 -5.11 2.58 -16.52
C ASN A 15 -4.46 3.84 -15.92
N ALA A 16 -3.35 3.69 -15.18
CA ALA A 16 -2.64 4.83 -14.61
C ALA A 16 -1.13 4.60 -14.69
N PRO A 17 -0.32 5.67 -14.78
CA PRO A 17 1.13 5.53 -14.74
C PRO A 17 1.56 4.87 -13.42
N PRO A 18 2.62 4.04 -13.44
CA PRO A 18 3.22 3.52 -12.22
C PRO A 18 3.55 4.64 -11.24
N GLN A 19 3.29 4.41 -9.96
CA GLN A 19 3.61 5.36 -8.90
C GLN A 19 4.60 4.71 -7.93
N THR A 20 5.69 5.40 -7.62
CA THR A 20 6.65 4.93 -6.60
C THR A 20 6.43 5.68 -5.31
N VAL A 21 6.32 4.96 -4.20
CA VAL A 21 6.11 5.53 -2.87
C VAL A 21 7.07 4.93 -1.86
N THR A 22 7.60 5.75 -0.96
CA THR A 22 8.43 5.25 0.14
C THR A 22 7.56 4.71 1.25
N VAL A 23 7.81 3.47 1.67
CA VAL A 23 7.07 2.76 2.71
C VAL A 23 8.03 2.35 3.82
N ARG A 24 7.57 2.44 5.07
CA ARG A 24 8.26 1.87 6.23
C ARG A 24 7.47 0.66 6.72
N ALA A 25 8.13 -0.49 6.83
CA ALA A 25 7.54 -1.72 7.33
C ALA A 25 8.42 -2.31 8.44
N ALA A 26 7.82 -2.72 9.55
CA ALA A 26 8.50 -3.47 10.61
C ALA A 26 8.55 -4.97 10.25
N SER A 27 9.25 -5.29 9.17
CA SER A 27 9.31 -6.64 8.60
C SER A 27 10.65 -6.85 7.89
N ASP A 28 11.17 -8.08 7.98
CA ASP A 28 12.36 -8.53 7.27
C ASP A 28 12.06 -8.98 5.83
N ALA A 29 10.78 -9.06 5.46
CA ALA A 29 10.27 -9.40 4.13
C ALA A 29 9.25 -8.34 3.66
N PRO A 30 9.04 -8.17 2.34
CA PRO A 30 8.07 -7.20 1.83
C PRO A 30 6.65 -7.58 2.28
N PRO A 31 5.84 -6.61 2.75
CA PRO A 31 4.44 -6.87 3.07
C PRO A 31 3.72 -7.45 1.85
N ARG A 32 2.89 -8.48 2.05
CA ARG A 32 2.10 -9.10 0.97
C ARG A 32 1.03 -8.15 0.42
N THR A 33 0.59 -7.22 1.26
CA THR A 33 -0.48 -6.26 0.95
C THR A 33 -0.10 -4.89 1.45
N LEU A 34 -0.32 -3.86 0.63
CA LEU A 34 -0.19 -2.46 1.01
C LEU A 34 -1.56 -1.79 0.92
N ARG A 35 -1.89 -0.99 1.94
CA ARG A 35 -3.11 -0.18 1.97
C ARG A 35 -2.74 1.30 1.95
N ARG A 36 -3.28 2.05 0.99
CA ARG A 36 -2.98 3.46 0.77
C ARG A 36 -4.27 4.28 0.76
N PRO A 37 -4.31 5.49 1.32
CA PRO A 37 -5.44 6.39 1.13
C PRO A 37 -5.61 6.73 -0.36
N ALA A 38 -6.84 6.69 -0.87
CA ALA A 38 -7.15 6.90 -2.29
C ALA A 38 -7.26 8.39 -2.71
N GLY A 39 -7.01 9.34 -1.79
CA GLY A 39 -7.04 10.78 -2.05
C GLY A 39 -6.74 11.64 -0.81
N GLY A 40 -6.72 12.96 -1.00
CA GLY A 40 -6.38 13.94 0.04
C GLY A 40 -7.58 14.36 0.89
N GLY A 41 -7.37 14.52 2.20
CA GLY A 41 -8.29 15.20 3.13
C GLY A 41 -9.60 14.45 3.44
N GLY A 42 -9.61 13.64 4.50
CA GLY A 42 -10.86 13.11 5.10
C GLY A 42 -11.48 11.88 4.42
N GLN A 43 -10.84 11.32 3.39
CA GLN A 43 -11.41 10.17 2.68
C GLN A 43 -11.28 8.86 3.47
N LEU A 44 -12.41 8.16 3.56
CA LEU A 44 -12.55 6.81 4.11
C LEU A 44 -12.14 5.72 3.10
N THR A 45 -11.69 6.10 1.91
CA THR A 45 -11.38 5.15 0.83
C THR A 45 -9.90 4.81 0.80
N PHE A 46 -9.62 3.51 0.77
CA PHE A 46 -8.28 2.95 0.77
C PHE A 46 -8.07 2.04 -0.43
N ASP A 47 -7.03 2.32 -1.18
CA ASP A 47 -6.56 1.46 -2.26
C ASP A 47 -5.69 0.35 -1.70
N VAL A 48 -6.03 -0.88 -2.07
CA VAL A 48 -5.33 -2.10 -1.69
C VAL A 48 -4.48 -2.57 -2.86
N PHE A 49 -3.20 -2.82 -2.58
CA PHE A 49 -2.25 -3.33 -3.54
C PHE A 49 -1.65 -4.65 -3.05
N ALA A 50 -1.54 -5.64 -3.92
CA ALA A 50 -0.92 -6.93 -3.62
C ALA A 50 0.48 -7.00 -4.21
N LEU A 51 1.40 -7.62 -3.46
CA LEU A 51 2.78 -7.87 -3.89
C LEU A 51 2.78 -8.76 -5.13
N VAL A 52 3.47 -8.33 -6.18
CA VAL A 52 3.63 -9.06 -7.44
C VAL A 52 5.07 -9.53 -7.60
N ASP A 53 6.03 -8.68 -7.23
CA ASP A 53 7.45 -8.96 -7.36
C ASP A 53 8.22 -8.38 -6.17
N ALA A 54 9.20 -9.15 -5.70
CA ALA A 54 10.00 -8.89 -4.52
C ALA A 54 11.51 -9.00 -4.78
N ASP A 55 11.93 -9.18 -6.03
CA ASP A 55 13.33 -9.39 -6.40
C ASP A 55 14.23 -8.20 -6.01
N GLY A 56 13.66 -7.00 -5.87
CA GLY A 56 14.36 -5.79 -5.42
C GLY A 56 14.52 -5.63 -3.91
N TRP A 57 14.02 -6.56 -3.08
CA TRP A 57 14.04 -6.41 -1.62
C TRP A 57 15.48 -6.47 -1.06
N PRO A 58 15.87 -5.63 -0.08
CA PRO A 58 15.04 -4.74 0.75
C PRO A 58 14.82 -3.31 0.23
N ASP A 59 15.34 -2.96 -0.95
CA ASP A 59 15.32 -1.59 -1.45
C ASP A 59 14.03 -1.26 -2.23
N GLU A 60 13.51 -2.22 -3.00
CA GLU A 60 12.32 -2.06 -3.85
C GLU A 60 11.40 -3.28 -3.81
N ALA A 61 10.10 -3.07 -3.96
CA ALA A 61 9.13 -4.13 -4.23
C ALA A 61 7.97 -3.62 -5.10
N THR A 62 7.46 -4.48 -5.98
CA THR A 62 6.41 -4.12 -6.95
C THR A 62 5.06 -4.68 -6.53
N TYR A 63 4.04 -3.84 -6.60
CA TYR A 63 2.68 -4.14 -6.19
C TYR A 63 1.68 -3.80 -7.30
N SER A 64 0.63 -4.58 -7.44
CA SER A 64 -0.50 -4.28 -8.32
C SER A 64 -1.73 -3.91 -7.52
N PHE A 65 -2.47 -2.91 -8.01
CA PHE A 65 -3.77 -2.56 -7.47
C PHE A 65 -4.74 -3.74 -7.57
N VAL A 66 -5.48 -3.97 -6.49
CA VAL A 66 -6.50 -5.02 -6.39
C VAL A 66 -7.89 -4.37 -6.34
N GLU A 67 -8.13 -3.51 -5.36
CA GLU A 67 -9.44 -2.91 -5.11
C GLU A 67 -9.34 -1.63 -4.27
N SER A 68 -10.42 -0.85 -4.26
CA SER A 68 -10.60 0.28 -3.36
C SER A 68 -11.64 -0.09 -2.31
N VAL A 69 -11.25 -0.06 -1.04
CA VAL A 69 -12.11 -0.36 0.10
C VAL A 69 -12.51 0.93 0.78
N GLN A 70 -13.82 1.16 0.94
CA GLN A 70 -14.32 2.26 1.76
C GLN A 70 -14.51 1.78 3.20
N ARG A 71 -13.89 2.49 4.16
CA ARG A 71 -14.19 2.33 5.57
C ARG A 71 -15.62 2.84 5.80
N ALA A 72 -16.47 2.03 6.42
CA ALA A 72 -17.76 2.51 6.90
C ALA A 72 -17.52 3.71 7.82
N ALA A 73 -18.24 4.81 7.60
CA ALA A 73 -18.33 5.84 8.63
C ALA A 73 -18.79 5.12 9.90
N ALA A 74 -18.12 5.35 11.03
CA ALA A 74 -18.68 4.89 12.29
C ALA A 74 -20.05 5.58 12.37
N ASP A 75 -21.14 4.81 12.31
CA ASP A 75 -22.45 5.31 12.71
C ASP A 75 -22.24 5.98 14.06
N ALA A 76 -22.37 7.31 14.08
CA ALA A 76 -22.46 8.01 15.34
C ALA A 76 -23.81 7.56 15.92
N ASP A 77 -23.74 6.58 16.81
CA ASP A 77 -24.88 6.12 17.61
C ASP A 77 -25.50 7.38 18.27
N VAL A 78 -26.71 7.71 17.83
CA VAL A 78 -27.51 8.86 18.28
C VAL A 78 -28.24 8.50 19.57
#